data_AF-A0AAN6JJ79-F1
#
_entry.id   AF-A0AAN6JJ79-F1
#
_cell.length_a   1.000
_cell.length_b   1.000
_cell.length_c   1.000
_cell.angle_alpha   90.00
_cell.angle_beta   90.00
_cell.angle_gamma   90.00
#
_symmetry.space_group_name_H-M   'P 1'
#
loop_
_entity.id
_entity.type
_entity.pdbx_description
1 polymer ?
#
loop_
_entity_poly.entity_id
_entity_poly.type
_entity_poly.pdbx_seq_one_letter_code
_entity_poly.pdbx_strand_id
1 'polypeptide(L)'
;MPILRPDLVSLLSSTDLNVARRVTLHNACLASVSPDGWRAHVFDLTADVVQSGLLQHDRDAGTLRIRRLPPAAFPGHAVLHQDRPLDVQLADLDKFKSRFDLMSNRVFRGLNSREIFFSGGSVLACLTTDPSRATNYVRSDIDIFLTTRTTKAARAVVAQIESVLHKNIPGFDHHFRVFRSPDVITFVPSDQARAEGYRKIQVITALHRTPCDIVANFDLDPVCVFYDLQRVFITPRAMRAFWTGFTTVTAAIRSVSGSRILKYAQRGYGLLLPNTLIRGCHDFTLSELFAKERSKVFLRLMDRNLVYTDLSGTLAIIKPARFGEWTHSATDLAHLVALWEIVHGHPNLQSELIYLAQGAAGLYGLYNEPQVLNIHFNVARHIEAFANFGFIEPQPVEHIPNVEEYAAIGIREFRTAQEACLASVPITVILPVGLRFRLVRDFHVALAAKPYSDVIVCSDHIRFELCTWDLSPADMWAPPTHRSVAPVHRLLKRAANLASWALHKAHFGALWGPLHLGAKFHATLDNNVDATYTAEAHFVAWLSAGERDGCHCTAKF
;
A
#
# COMPACT_ATOMS: atom_id res chain seq x y z
N MET A 1 -25.22 16.11 -2.24
CA MET A 1 -24.64 16.98 -3.29
C MET A 1 -24.30 16.13 -4.51
N PRO A 2 -24.54 16.60 -5.74
CA PRO A 2 -24.08 15.90 -6.94
C PRO A 2 -22.56 15.81 -6.97
N ILE A 3 -22.01 14.65 -7.33
CA ILE A 3 -20.57 14.45 -7.48
C ILE A 3 -20.13 15.06 -8.81
N LEU A 4 -19.63 16.29 -8.77
CA LEU A 4 -19.18 17.00 -9.98
C LEU A 4 -17.72 16.64 -10.29
N ARG A 5 -17.49 15.98 -11.43
CA ARG A 5 -16.15 15.69 -11.96
C ARG A 5 -15.48 17.03 -12.33
N PRO A 6 -14.27 17.34 -11.81
CA PRO A 6 -13.49 18.48 -12.29
C PRO A 6 -13.27 18.40 -13.81
N ASP A 7 -13.33 19.52 -14.51
CA ASP A 7 -13.10 19.57 -15.95
C ASP A 7 -11.62 19.38 -16.30
N LEU A 8 -11.33 18.83 -17.47
CA LEU A 8 -9.97 18.49 -17.88
C LEU A 8 -9.09 19.75 -18.06
N VAL A 9 -9.65 20.86 -18.51
CA VAL A 9 -8.92 22.13 -18.71
C VAL A 9 -8.40 22.65 -17.38
N SER A 10 -9.23 22.72 -16.34
CA SER A 10 -8.81 23.20 -15.02
C SER A 10 -7.75 22.29 -14.39
N LEU A 11 -7.83 20.97 -14.59
CA LEU A 11 -6.82 20.03 -14.11
C LEU A 11 -5.44 20.25 -14.74
N LEU A 12 -5.40 20.63 -16.03
CA LEU A 12 -4.18 20.76 -16.85
C LEU A 12 -3.63 22.18 -16.99
N SER A 13 -4.26 23.20 -16.38
CA SER A 13 -3.83 24.60 -16.56
C SER A 13 -3.76 25.40 -15.27
N SER A 14 -4.62 25.12 -14.29
CA SER A 14 -4.75 25.97 -13.11
C SER A 14 -3.80 25.55 -12.01
N THR A 15 -3.06 26.50 -11.43
CA THR A 15 -2.26 26.30 -10.21
C THR A 15 -3.06 26.55 -8.93
N ASP A 16 -4.35 26.87 -9.02
CA ASP A 16 -5.19 27.24 -7.89
C ASP A 16 -5.42 26.06 -6.91
N LEU A 17 -5.33 26.36 -5.60
CA LEU A 17 -5.71 25.47 -4.50
C LEU A 17 -7.15 24.95 -4.63
N ASN A 18 -8.06 25.73 -5.23
CA ASN A 18 -9.45 25.32 -5.43
C ASN A 18 -9.57 24.07 -6.31
N VAL A 19 -8.68 23.89 -7.30
CA VAL A 19 -8.69 22.67 -8.13
C VAL A 19 -8.28 21.46 -7.29
N ALA A 20 -7.23 21.59 -6.48
CA ALA A 20 -6.80 20.52 -5.58
C ALA A 20 -7.92 20.14 -4.59
N ARG A 21 -8.58 21.13 -3.97
CA ARG A 21 -9.74 20.91 -3.09
C ARG A 21 -10.89 20.19 -3.79
N ARG A 22 -11.24 20.59 -5.02
CA ARG A 22 -12.28 19.92 -5.81
C ARG A 22 -11.91 18.48 -6.16
N VAL A 23 -10.65 18.22 -6.50
CA VAL A 23 -10.14 16.86 -6.77
C VAL A 23 -10.23 15.98 -5.52
N THR A 24 -9.80 16.48 -4.36
CA THR A 24 -9.91 15.76 -3.08
C THR A 24 -11.36 15.48 -2.71
N LEU A 25 -12.24 16.48 -2.79
CA LEU A 25 -13.67 16.33 -2.50
C LEU A 25 -14.32 15.32 -3.45
N HIS A 26 -14.02 15.42 -4.75
CA HIS A 26 -14.51 14.47 -5.74
C HIS A 26 -14.09 13.03 -5.42
N ASN A 27 -12.83 12.79 -5.02
CA ASN A 27 -12.36 11.46 -4.64
C ASN A 27 -13.06 10.94 -3.38
N ALA A 28 -13.23 11.77 -2.35
CA ALA A 28 -13.95 11.40 -1.12
C ALA A 28 -15.43 11.06 -1.40
N CYS A 29 -16.09 11.84 -2.25
CA CYS A 29 -17.45 11.53 -2.70
C CYS A 29 -17.52 10.25 -3.54
N LEU A 30 -16.56 10.02 -4.43
CA LEU A 30 -16.50 8.80 -5.24
C LEU A 30 -16.42 7.53 -4.39
N ALA A 31 -15.56 7.53 -3.39
CA ALA A 31 -15.37 6.36 -2.55
C ALA A 31 -16.53 6.10 -1.58
N SER A 32 -17.17 7.17 -1.08
CA SER A 32 -18.33 7.05 -0.19
C SER A 32 -19.61 6.62 -0.93
N VAL A 33 -19.84 7.13 -2.14
CA VAL A 33 -21.08 6.87 -2.89
C VAL A 33 -20.98 5.63 -3.78
N SER A 34 -19.81 5.39 -4.39
CA SER A 34 -19.60 4.31 -5.37
C SER A 34 -20.70 4.23 -6.45
N PRO A 35 -20.86 5.29 -7.27
CA PRO A 35 -22.00 5.42 -8.18
C PRO A 35 -21.93 4.40 -9.32
N ASP A 36 -23.06 3.75 -9.65
CA ASP A 36 -23.13 2.81 -10.79
C ASP A 36 -22.77 3.50 -12.14
N GLY A 37 -23.08 4.80 -12.27
CA GLY A 37 -22.68 5.67 -13.39
C GLY A 37 -21.22 6.12 -13.37
N TRP A 38 -20.31 5.27 -12.90
CA TRP A 38 -18.92 5.60 -12.59
C TRP A 38 -18.13 6.25 -13.74
N ARG A 39 -18.47 5.95 -15.01
CA ARG A 39 -17.83 6.51 -16.20
C ARG A 39 -17.92 8.04 -16.27
N ALA A 40 -18.98 8.64 -15.74
CA ALA A 40 -19.14 10.08 -15.70
C ALA A 40 -18.12 10.78 -14.76
N HIS A 41 -17.40 10.02 -13.94
CA HIS A 41 -16.50 10.52 -12.90
C HIS A 41 -15.02 10.27 -13.18
N VAL A 42 -14.69 9.67 -14.33
CA VAL A 42 -13.31 9.41 -14.78
C VAL A 42 -13.18 9.80 -16.24
N PHE A 43 -11.96 10.02 -16.72
CA PHE A 43 -11.68 10.33 -18.12
C PHE A 43 -11.32 9.08 -18.90
N ASP A 44 -11.97 8.87 -20.05
CA ASP A 44 -11.53 7.91 -21.05
C ASP A 44 -10.30 8.46 -21.78
N LEU A 45 -9.20 7.69 -21.82
CA LEU A 45 -7.94 8.14 -22.44
C LEU A 45 -8.15 8.56 -23.91
N THR A 46 -8.97 7.82 -24.66
CA THR A 46 -9.19 8.14 -26.08
C THR A 46 -10.22 9.26 -26.22
N ALA A 47 -11.41 9.06 -25.66
CA ALA A 47 -12.54 9.95 -25.91
C ALA A 47 -12.43 11.29 -25.19
N ASP A 48 -11.93 11.31 -23.95
CA ASP A 48 -11.85 12.54 -23.16
C ASP A 48 -10.47 13.19 -23.22
N VAL A 49 -9.38 12.43 -23.31
CA VAL A 49 -8.01 13.00 -23.24
C VAL A 49 -7.43 13.25 -24.63
N VAL A 50 -7.28 12.21 -25.46
CA VAL A 50 -6.70 12.35 -26.82
C VAL A 50 -7.55 13.25 -27.70
N GLN A 51 -8.86 13.01 -27.76
CA GLN A 51 -9.76 13.76 -28.64
C GLN A 51 -10.02 15.20 -28.17
N SER A 52 -9.68 15.55 -26.92
CA SER A 52 -9.82 16.93 -26.44
C SER A 52 -8.94 17.94 -27.17
N GLY A 53 -7.82 17.48 -27.75
CA GLY A 53 -6.82 18.36 -28.35
C GLY A 53 -6.05 19.24 -27.35
N LEU A 54 -6.25 19.06 -26.03
CA LEU A 54 -5.58 19.87 -25.00
C LEU A 54 -4.10 19.52 -24.82
N LEU A 55 -3.70 18.30 -25.20
CA LEU A 55 -2.32 17.83 -25.13
C LEU A 55 -1.77 17.63 -26.54
N GLN A 56 -0.51 17.97 -26.75
CA GLN A 56 0.17 17.75 -28.03
C GLN A 56 0.32 16.24 -28.27
N HIS A 57 -0.35 15.72 -29.31
CA HIS A 57 -0.29 14.30 -29.69
C HIS A 57 0.71 14.09 -30.82
N ASP A 58 1.78 13.36 -30.52
CA ASP A 58 2.67 12.77 -31.51
C ASP A 58 2.06 11.43 -31.96
N ARG A 59 1.43 11.46 -33.13
CA ARG A 59 0.74 10.30 -33.71
C ARG A 59 1.70 9.21 -34.16
N ASP A 60 2.92 9.56 -34.54
CA ASP A 60 3.93 8.61 -35.01
C ASP A 60 4.53 7.85 -33.82
N ALA A 61 4.81 8.55 -32.72
CA ALA A 61 5.27 7.92 -31.49
C ALA A 61 4.15 7.21 -30.70
N GLY A 62 2.90 7.61 -30.94
CA GLY A 62 1.72 7.18 -30.20
C GLY A 62 1.67 7.74 -28.77
N THR A 63 2.07 9.01 -28.60
CA THR A 63 2.22 9.63 -27.27
C THR A 63 1.70 11.06 -27.19
N LEU A 64 1.17 11.44 -26.02
CA LEU A 64 0.76 12.80 -25.69
C LEU A 64 1.79 13.43 -24.75
N ARG A 65 2.19 14.68 -25.02
CA ARG A 65 3.15 15.41 -24.19
C ARG A 65 2.45 16.25 -23.13
N ILE A 66 2.94 16.15 -21.90
CA ILE A 66 2.59 17.02 -20.77
C ILE A 66 3.86 17.78 -20.36
N ARG A 67 3.82 19.11 -20.44
CA ARG A 67 4.84 19.98 -19.87
C ARG A 67 4.42 20.40 -18.47
N ARG A 68 5.21 20.01 -17.47
CA ARG A 68 4.97 20.36 -16.06
C ARG A 68 5.59 21.71 -15.73
N LEU A 69 4.92 22.47 -14.87
CA LEU A 69 5.48 23.70 -14.29
C LEU A 69 6.56 23.39 -13.23
N PRO A 70 7.44 24.34 -12.86
CA PRO A 70 8.34 24.19 -11.72
C PRO A 70 7.57 23.97 -10.40
N PRO A 71 8.14 23.27 -9.40
CA PRO A 71 7.50 23.05 -8.10
C PRO A 71 6.97 24.34 -7.44
N ALA A 72 7.72 25.44 -7.53
CA ALA A 72 7.36 26.74 -6.95
C ALA A 72 6.09 27.37 -7.57
N ALA A 73 5.62 26.89 -8.72
CA ALA A 73 4.37 27.35 -9.32
C ALA A 73 3.13 26.82 -8.59
N PHE A 74 3.28 25.80 -7.75
CA PHE A 74 2.18 25.18 -7.03
C PHE A 74 2.15 25.68 -5.58
N PRO A 75 0.98 26.13 -5.07
CA PRO A 75 0.84 26.53 -3.69
C PRO A 75 0.97 25.32 -2.77
N GLY A 76 1.95 25.36 -1.87
CA GLY A 76 2.28 24.25 -0.98
C GLY A 76 3.77 24.13 -0.71
N HIS A 77 4.13 23.17 0.12
CA HIS A 77 5.51 22.72 0.30
C HIS A 77 5.72 21.42 -0.50
N ALA A 78 6.51 21.51 -1.57
CA ALA A 78 6.81 20.37 -2.44
C ALA A 78 8.05 19.61 -1.93
N VAL A 79 7.97 18.29 -1.86
CA VAL A 79 9.08 17.42 -1.43
C VAL A 79 9.20 16.19 -2.32
N LEU A 80 10.34 15.48 -2.23
CA LEU A 80 10.59 14.24 -2.96
C LEU A 80 10.45 14.36 -4.49
N HIS A 81 10.81 15.52 -5.04
CA HIS A 81 10.61 15.86 -6.45
C HIS A 81 11.91 15.90 -7.25
N GLN A 82 13.00 15.35 -6.73
CA GLN A 82 14.32 15.39 -7.37
C GLN A 82 14.31 14.63 -8.71
N ASP A 83 13.57 13.52 -8.79
CA ASP A 83 13.40 12.72 -10.03
C ASP A 83 12.21 13.19 -10.90
N ARG A 84 11.54 14.29 -10.53
CA ARG A 84 10.35 14.82 -11.21
C ARG A 84 10.74 15.45 -12.56
N PRO A 85 10.37 14.83 -13.70
CA PRO A 85 10.70 15.38 -15.01
C PRO A 85 9.82 16.59 -15.33
N LEU A 86 10.37 17.51 -16.12
CA LEU A 86 9.61 18.65 -16.67
C LEU A 86 8.71 18.24 -17.84
N ASP A 87 9.12 17.22 -18.62
CA ASP A 87 8.33 16.67 -19.70
C ASP A 87 7.93 15.22 -19.38
N VAL A 88 6.65 14.91 -19.56
CA VAL A 88 6.12 13.55 -19.43
C VAL A 88 5.37 13.18 -20.69
N GLN A 89 5.53 11.93 -21.10
CA GLN A 89 4.76 11.33 -22.19
C GLN A 89 3.68 10.42 -21.62
N LEU A 90 2.45 10.57 -22.11
CA LEU A 90 1.38 9.59 -21.94
C LEU A 90 1.28 8.77 -23.22
N ALA A 91 1.19 7.45 -23.14
CA ALA A 91 0.81 6.62 -24.28
C ALA A 91 -0.64 6.90 -24.67
N ASP A 92 -0.93 6.91 -25.97
CA ASP A 92 -2.31 6.68 -26.42
C ASP A 92 -2.70 5.20 -26.24
N LEU A 93 -3.94 4.87 -26.62
CA LEU A 93 -4.49 3.54 -26.35
C LEU A 93 -3.72 2.42 -27.05
N ASP A 94 -3.29 2.62 -28.30
CA ASP A 94 -2.60 1.58 -29.08
C ASP A 94 -1.18 1.36 -28.55
N LYS A 95 -0.46 2.45 -28.26
CA LYS A 95 0.84 2.38 -27.62
C LYS A 95 0.75 1.75 -26.23
N PHE A 96 -0.28 2.10 -25.45
CA PHE A 96 -0.53 1.53 -24.14
C PHE A 96 -0.75 0.01 -24.24
N LYS A 97 -1.62 -0.45 -25.14
CA LYS A 97 -1.91 -1.87 -25.33
C LYS A 97 -0.66 -2.65 -25.73
N SER A 98 0.15 -2.11 -26.65
CA SER A 98 1.43 -2.68 -27.05
C SER A 98 2.39 -2.83 -25.87
N ARG A 99 2.52 -1.78 -25.04
CA ARG A 99 3.33 -1.80 -23.81
C ARG A 99 2.80 -2.79 -22.78
N PHE A 100 1.48 -2.88 -22.61
CA PHE A 100 0.85 -3.81 -21.67
C PHE A 100 1.03 -5.26 -22.10
N ASP A 101 0.86 -5.56 -23.38
CA ASP A 101 1.15 -6.88 -23.97
C ASP A 101 2.61 -7.28 -23.75
N LEU A 102 3.56 -6.36 -24.00
CA LEU A 102 4.98 -6.62 -23.77
C LEU A 102 5.29 -6.85 -22.29
N MET A 103 4.79 -5.97 -21.41
CA MET A 103 5.05 -6.03 -19.97
C MET A 103 4.49 -7.30 -19.34
N SER A 104 3.29 -7.73 -19.77
CA SER A 104 2.63 -8.93 -19.28
C SER A 104 3.09 -10.22 -19.97
N ASN A 105 4.05 -10.14 -20.91
CA ASN A 105 4.43 -11.27 -21.76
C ASN A 105 3.23 -11.91 -22.48
N ARG A 106 2.22 -11.10 -22.82
CA ARG A 106 0.97 -11.50 -23.52
C ARG A 106 0.17 -12.60 -22.83
N VAL A 107 0.38 -12.84 -21.53
CA VAL A 107 -0.28 -13.95 -20.80
C VAL A 107 -1.79 -13.77 -20.66
N PHE A 108 -2.32 -12.57 -20.87
CA PHE A 108 -3.76 -12.27 -20.79
C PHE A 108 -4.50 -12.31 -22.13
N ARG A 109 -3.86 -12.78 -23.21
CA ARG A 109 -4.53 -12.89 -24.52
C ARG A 109 -5.76 -13.78 -24.44
N GLY A 110 -6.89 -13.24 -24.91
CA GLY A 110 -8.19 -13.93 -24.88
C GLY A 110 -8.95 -13.81 -23.56
N LEU A 111 -8.38 -13.14 -22.54
CA LEU A 111 -9.15 -12.77 -21.35
C LEU A 111 -10.21 -11.75 -21.75
N ASN A 112 -11.47 -12.04 -21.42
CA ASN A 112 -12.58 -11.14 -21.66
C ASN A 112 -13.56 -11.25 -20.51
N SER A 113 -13.64 -10.21 -19.69
CA SER A 113 -14.60 -10.09 -18.62
C SER A 113 -14.83 -8.62 -18.30
N ARG A 114 -16.10 -8.24 -18.08
CA ARG A 114 -16.48 -6.89 -17.64
C ARG A 114 -16.19 -6.65 -16.16
N GLU A 115 -15.81 -7.70 -15.43
CA GLU A 115 -15.59 -7.66 -13.99
C GLU A 115 -14.10 -7.49 -13.64
N ILE A 116 -13.20 -7.57 -14.61
CA ILE A 116 -11.74 -7.54 -14.45
C ILE A 116 -11.21 -6.15 -14.76
N PHE A 117 -10.40 -5.61 -13.86
CA PHE A 117 -9.73 -4.34 -14.04
C PHE A 117 -8.26 -4.46 -13.60
N PHE A 118 -7.36 -4.00 -14.47
CA PHE A 118 -5.95 -3.84 -14.13
C PHE A 118 -5.74 -2.43 -13.60
N SER A 119 -4.91 -2.27 -12.57
CA SER A 119 -4.60 -0.96 -12.00
C SER A 119 -3.23 -0.96 -11.32
N GLY A 120 -2.87 0.13 -10.65
CA GLY A 120 -1.64 0.23 -9.89
C GLY A 120 -0.40 0.57 -10.73
N GLY A 121 0.76 0.12 -10.25
CA GLY A 121 2.06 0.52 -10.81
C GLY A 121 2.30 0.02 -12.24
N SER A 122 1.73 -1.14 -12.61
CA SER A 122 1.86 -1.72 -13.95
C SER A 122 1.12 -0.92 -15.01
N VAL A 123 -0.13 -0.53 -14.74
CA VAL A 123 -0.91 0.33 -15.65
C VAL A 123 -0.27 1.70 -15.78
N LEU A 124 0.18 2.29 -14.67
CA LEU A 124 0.93 3.55 -14.70
C LEU A 124 2.20 3.44 -15.57
N ALA A 125 2.93 2.33 -15.47
CA ALA A 125 4.13 2.10 -16.26
C ALA A 125 3.81 2.09 -17.76
N CYS A 126 2.83 1.30 -18.18
CA CYS A 126 2.44 1.22 -19.58
C CYS A 126 1.96 2.59 -20.11
N LEU A 127 1.31 3.39 -19.26
CA LEU A 127 0.81 4.71 -19.63
C LEU A 127 1.90 5.78 -19.69
N THR A 128 2.83 5.83 -18.74
CA THR A 128 3.70 7.01 -18.52
C THR A 128 5.20 6.78 -18.73
N THR A 129 5.63 5.53 -18.91
CA THR A 129 7.05 5.21 -18.92
C THR A 129 7.71 5.60 -20.25
N ASP A 130 8.74 6.43 -20.12
CA ASP A 130 9.80 6.63 -21.11
C ASP A 130 10.75 5.42 -21.07
N PRO A 131 11.25 4.90 -22.21
CA PRO A 131 12.25 3.83 -22.26
C PRO A 131 13.43 4.00 -21.27
N SER A 132 13.89 5.24 -21.05
CA SER A 132 14.98 5.56 -20.10
C SER A 132 14.64 5.25 -18.63
N ARG A 133 13.34 5.17 -18.29
CA ARG A 133 12.83 4.93 -16.93
C ARG A 133 12.17 3.55 -16.79
N ALA A 134 12.28 2.69 -17.80
CA ALA A 134 11.65 1.37 -17.81
C ALA A 134 12.13 0.46 -16.67
N THR A 135 13.39 0.61 -16.24
CA THR A 135 14.00 -0.12 -15.12
C THR A 135 13.25 0.08 -13.80
N ASN A 136 12.69 1.28 -13.55
CA ASN A 136 11.93 1.61 -12.33
C ASN A 136 10.61 0.81 -12.20
N TYR A 137 10.22 0.10 -13.26
CA TYR A 137 8.99 -0.69 -13.33
C TYR A 137 9.25 -2.18 -13.57
N VAL A 138 10.51 -2.62 -13.70
CA VAL A 138 10.87 -4.04 -13.94
C VAL A 138 10.33 -4.97 -12.85
N ARG A 139 10.23 -4.49 -11.60
CA ARG A 139 9.68 -5.27 -10.47
C ARG A 139 8.22 -4.96 -10.16
N SER A 140 7.50 -4.26 -11.04
CA SER A 140 6.08 -4.01 -10.80
C SER A 140 5.27 -5.27 -11.04
N ASP A 141 4.46 -5.59 -10.05
CA ASP A 141 3.48 -6.67 -10.09
C ASP A 141 2.28 -6.28 -10.96
N ILE A 142 1.56 -7.29 -11.44
CA ILE A 142 0.33 -7.09 -12.20
C ILE A 142 -0.86 -7.32 -11.29
N ASP A 143 -1.46 -6.21 -10.83
CA ASP A 143 -2.62 -6.22 -9.94
C ASP A 143 -3.92 -6.28 -10.74
N ILE A 144 -4.73 -7.30 -10.44
CA ILE A 144 -6.05 -7.56 -10.99
C ILE A 144 -7.09 -7.35 -9.89
N PHE A 145 -8.03 -6.46 -10.17
CA PHE A 145 -9.13 -6.14 -9.28
C PHE A 145 -10.46 -6.60 -9.86
N LEU A 146 -11.39 -6.94 -8.96
CA LEU A 146 -12.67 -7.53 -9.31
C LEU A 146 -13.82 -6.60 -8.91
N THR A 147 -14.79 -6.41 -9.81
CA THR A 147 -16.01 -5.61 -9.56
C THR A 147 -17.27 -6.46 -9.43
N THR A 148 -17.15 -7.61 -8.75
CA THR A 148 -18.25 -8.56 -8.62
C THR A 148 -19.09 -8.30 -7.36
N ARG A 149 -20.38 -8.66 -7.41
CA ARG A 149 -21.30 -8.54 -6.25
C ARG A 149 -21.44 -9.84 -5.44
N THR A 150 -20.87 -10.94 -5.91
CA THR A 150 -21.02 -12.27 -5.28
C THR A 150 -19.71 -13.03 -5.26
N THR A 151 -19.49 -13.81 -4.20
CA THR A 151 -18.33 -14.70 -4.07
C THR A 151 -18.28 -15.75 -5.19
N LYS A 152 -19.45 -16.23 -5.65
CA LYS A 152 -19.56 -17.16 -6.78
C LYS A 152 -19.02 -16.55 -8.08
N ALA A 153 -19.41 -15.31 -8.39
CA ALA A 153 -18.90 -14.59 -9.57
C ALA A 153 -17.40 -14.35 -9.45
N ALA A 154 -16.92 -13.91 -8.29
CA ALA A 154 -15.50 -13.71 -8.03
C ALA A 154 -14.66 -14.98 -8.29
N ARG A 155 -15.12 -16.13 -7.78
CA ARG A 155 -14.47 -17.44 -8.02
C ARG A 155 -14.45 -17.83 -9.50
N ALA A 156 -15.56 -17.61 -10.21
CA ALA A 156 -15.62 -17.88 -11.64
C ALA A 156 -14.63 -17.03 -12.45
N VAL A 157 -14.46 -15.76 -12.06
CA VAL A 157 -13.47 -14.87 -12.67
C VAL A 157 -12.03 -15.33 -12.37
N VAL A 158 -11.73 -15.74 -11.13
CA VAL A 158 -10.40 -16.29 -10.80
C VAL A 158 -10.10 -17.54 -11.62
N ALA A 159 -11.07 -18.46 -11.74
CA ALA A 159 -10.92 -19.65 -12.56
C ALA A 159 -10.70 -19.32 -14.05
N GLN A 160 -11.36 -18.29 -14.57
CA GLN A 160 -11.15 -17.80 -15.93
C GLN A 160 -9.74 -17.24 -16.11
N ILE A 161 -9.24 -16.44 -15.16
CA ILE A 161 -7.88 -15.90 -15.18
C ILE A 161 -6.86 -17.05 -15.25
N GLU A 162 -6.96 -18.01 -14.33
CA GLU A 162 -6.07 -19.18 -14.28
C GLU A 162 -6.12 -19.98 -15.59
N SER A 163 -7.32 -20.24 -16.13
CA SER A 163 -7.47 -20.94 -17.41
C SER A 163 -6.77 -20.22 -18.58
N VAL A 164 -6.86 -18.88 -18.63
CA VAL A 164 -6.16 -18.09 -19.64
C VAL A 164 -4.64 -18.13 -19.44
N LEU A 165 -4.17 -18.09 -18.20
CA LEU A 165 -2.74 -18.22 -17.89
C LEU A 165 -2.19 -19.59 -18.32
N HIS A 166 -2.86 -20.69 -17.98
CA HIS A 166 -2.50 -22.03 -18.44
C HIS A 166 -2.44 -22.13 -19.97
N LYS A 167 -3.40 -21.52 -20.66
CA LYS A 167 -3.46 -21.54 -22.11
C LYS A 167 -2.28 -20.79 -22.75
N ASN A 168 -1.84 -19.71 -22.15
CA ASN A 168 -0.86 -18.80 -22.74
C ASN A 168 0.58 -19.02 -22.24
N ILE A 169 0.78 -19.79 -21.16
CA ILE A 169 2.09 -20.06 -20.55
C ILE A 169 2.41 -21.55 -20.72
N PRO A 170 3.34 -21.91 -21.62
CA PRO A 170 3.83 -23.28 -21.74
C PRO A 170 4.42 -23.77 -20.41
N GLY A 171 4.01 -24.94 -19.96
CA GLY A 171 4.50 -25.49 -18.68
C GLY A 171 4.14 -24.64 -17.47
N PHE A 172 2.95 -24.02 -17.46
CA PHE A 172 2.48 -23.15 -16.37
C PHE A 172 2.78 -23.69 -14.97
N ASP A 173 2.51 -24.98 -14.71
CA ASP A 173 2.72 -25.61 -13.40
C ASP A 173 4.19 -25.67 -12.96
N HIS A 174 5.14 -25.61 -13.90
CA HIS A 174 6.57 -25.50 -13.62
C HIS A 174 7.03 -24.04 -13.49
N HIS A 175 6.30 -23.12 -14.11
CA HIS A 175 6.64 -21.69 -14.15
C HIS A 175 6.05 -20.92 -12.98
N PHE A 176 4.88 -21.31 -12.48
CA PHE A 176 4.13 -20.55 -11.49
C PHE A 176 3.70 -21.40 -10.31
N ARG A 177 3.74 -20.79 -9.12
CA ARG A 177 3.16 -21.32 -7.88
C ARG A 177 2.06 -20.39 -7.42
N VAL A 178 0.96 -20.95 -6.93
CA VAL A 178 -0.20 -20.18 -6.46
C VAL A 178 -0.13 -20.03 -4.95
N PHE A 179 -0.16 -18.79 -4.47
CA PHE A 179 -0.19 -18.46 -3.05
C PHE A 179 -1.46 -17.68 -2.72
N ARG A 180 -2.06 -17.91 -1.56
CA ARG A 180 -3.14 -17.08 -1.04
C ARG A 180 -2.73 -16.45 0.27
N SER A 181 -2.94 -15.14 0.35
CA SER A 181 -2.94 -14.37 1.60
C SER A 181 -4.36 -13.88 1.94
N PRO A 182 -4.57 -13.13 3.03
CA PRO A 182 -5.90 -12.57 3.35
C PRO A 182 -6.41 -11.55 2.34
N ASP A 183 -5.53 -11.01 1.48
CA ASP A 183 -5.81 -9.90 0.56
C ASP A 183 -5.70 -10.29 -0.91
N VAL A 184 -5.04 -11.40 -1.23
CA VAL A 184 -4.64 -11.71 -2.60
C VAL A 184 -4.58 -13.20 -2.86
N ILE A 185 -4.83 -13.56 -4.11
CA ILE A 185 -4.33 -14.79 -4.73
C ILE A 185 -3.21 -14.39 -5.69
N THR A 186 -2.00 -14.86 -5.43
CA THR A 186 -0.80 -14.48 -6.16
C THR A 186 -0.26 -15.65 -6.95
N PHE A 187 -0.08 -15.47 -8.26
CA PHE A 187 0.71 -16.34 -9.10
C PHE A 187 2.15 -15.85 -9.08
N VAL A 188 3.03 -16.60 -8.42
CA VAL A 188 4.45 -16.24 -8.26
C VAL A 188 5.27 -17.01 -9.30
N PRO A 189 5.99 -16.32 -10.20
CA PRO A 189 6.88 -16.99 -11.14
C PRO A 189 8.09 -17.58 -10.42
N SER A 190 8.56 -18.75 -10.87
CA SER A 190 9.85 -19.32 -10.51
C SER A 190 11.00 -18.42 -10.98
N ASP A 191 12.21 -18.65 -10.48
CA ASP A 191 13.37 -17.83 -10.90
C ASP A 191 13.66 -17.98 -12.39
N GLN A 192 13.46 -19.18 -12.95
CA GLN A 192 13.52 -19.41 -14.39
C GLN A 192 12.45 -18.59 -15.13
N ALA A 193 11.19 -18.67 -14.71
CA ALA A 193 10.11 -17.91 -15.33
C ALA A 193 10.35 -16.39 -15.25
N ARG A 194 10.94 -15.89 -14.15
CA ARG A 194 11.36 -14.47 -14.04
C ARG A 194 12.43 -14.11 -15.07
N ALA A 195 13.41 -14.98 -15.29
CA ALA A 195 14.45 -14.76 -16.30
C ALA A 195 13.86 -14.71 -17.73
N GLU A 196 12.76 -15.43 -17.96
CA GLU A 196 11.98 -15.41 -19.22
C GLU A 196 11.03 -14.20 -19.34
N GLY A 197 11.04 -13.29 -18.35
CA GLY A 197 10.24 -12.06 -18.36
C GLY A 197 8.84 -12.19 -17.76
N TYR A 198 8.49 -13.34 -17.16
CA TYR A 198 7.23 -13.49 -16.44
C TYR A 198 7.23 -12.71 -15.12
N ARG A 199 6.07 -12.16 -14.78
CA ARG A 199 5.88 -11.31 -13.60
C ARG A 199 4.92 -11.96 -12.63
N LYS A 200 5.00 -11.52 -11.38
CA LYS A 200 4.02 -11.86 -10.36
C LYS A 200 2.66 -11.24 -10.72
N ILE A 201 1.62 -12.05 -10.66
CA ILE A 201 0.24 -11.65 -10.97
C ILE A 201 -0.57 -11.78 -9.68
N GLN A 202 -1.33 -10.75 -9.33
CA GLN A 202 -2.03 -10.62 -8.06
C GLN A 202 -3.50 -10.37 -8.29
N VAL A 203 -4.35 -11.31 -7.88
CA VAL A 203 -5.81 -11.11 -7.88
C VAL A 203 -6.25 -10.68 -6.51
N ILE A 204 -6.71 -9.44 -6.39
CA ILE A 204 -7.11 -8.82 -5.13
C ILE A 204 -8.45 -9.40 -4.69
N THR A 205 -8.54 -9.88 -3.44
CA THR A 205 -9.74 -10.54 -2.90
C THR A 205 -10.75 -9.55 -2.30
N ALA A 206 -10.47 -8.25 -2.37
CA ALA A 206 -11.45 -7.22 -2.04
C ALA A 206 -12.45 -7.03 -3.17
N LEU A 207 -13.74 -7.22 -2.86
CA LEU A 207 -14.81 -7.06 -3.84
C LEU A 207 -15.30 -5.61 -3.86
N HIS A 208 -15.25 -5.02 -5.06
CA HIS A 208 -15.67 -3.66 -5.30
C HIS A 208 -16.98 -3.63 -6.10
N ARG A 209 -17.78 -2.58 -5.90
CA ARG A 209 -19.02 -2.41 -6.70
C ARG A 209 -18.71 -1.88 -8.10
N THR A 210 -17.73 -0.99 -8.21
CA THR A 210 -17.36 -0.27 -9.43
C THR A 210 -15.85 -0.09 -9.48
N PRO A 211 -15.25 0.15 -10.66
CA PRO A 211 -13.81 0.40 -10.73
C PRO A 211 -13.39 1.72 -10.08
N CYS A 212 -14.29 2.70 -9.99
CA CYS A 212 -14.02 3.93 -9.25
C CYS A 212 -13.85 3.67 -7.75
N ASP A 213 -14.57 2.71 -7.17
CA ASP A 213 -14.37 2.29 -5.77
C ASP A 213 -12.96 1.72 -5.55
N ILE A 214 -12.41 0.99 -6.52
CA ILE A 214 -11.03 0.50 -6.44
C ILE A 214 -10.05 1.68 -6.31
N VAL A 215 -10.04 2.56 -7.31
CA VAL A 215 -9.02 3.61 -7.43
C VAL A 215 -9.25 4.79 -6.48
N ALA A 216 -10.48 5.01 -6.00
CA ALA A 216 -10.73 6.10 -5.05
C ALA A 216 -10.10 5.83 -3.67
N ASN A 217 -9.92 4.55 -3.34
CA ASN A 217 -9.30 4.11 -2.09
C ASN A 217 -7.76 3.95 -2.21
N PHE A 218 -7.18 4.15 -3.40
CA PHE A 218 -5.71 4.15 -3.56
C PHE A 218 -5.05 5.31 -2.82
N ASP A 219 -3.86 5.05 -2.32
CA ASP A 219 -3.08 5.95 -1.48
C ASP A 219 -2.38 7.07 -2.24
N LEU A 220 -1.93 6.83 -3.47
CA LEU A 220 -1.18 7.78 -4.28
C LEU A 220 -1.94 8.17 -5.54
N ASP A 221 -1.89 9.45 -5.88
CA ASP A 221 -2.63 10.01 -7.02
C ASP A 221 -2.25 9.42 -8.39
N PRO A 222 -0.96 9.27 -8.77
CA PRO A 222 -0.61 8.85 -10.12
C PRO A 222 -1.05 7.42 -10.47
N VAL A 223 -1.26 6.56 -9.47
CA VAL A 223 -1.69 5.17 -9.70
C VAL A 223 -3.20 5.01 -9.86
N CYS A 224 -3.97 6.09 -9.74
CA CYS A 224 -5.43 6.07 -9.84
C CYS A 224 -5.87 6.04 -11.32
N VAL A 225 -5.38 5.04 -12.04
CA VAL A 225 -5.65 4.71 -13.45
C VAL A 225 -5.98 3.23 -13.56
N PHE A 226 -6.85 2.86 -14.50
CA PHE A 226 -7.21 1.46 -14.68
C PHE A 226 -7.48 1.12 -16.14
N TYR A 227 -7.32 -0.17 -16.46
CA TYR A 227 -7.49 -0.74 -17.78
C TYR A 227 -8.48 -1.91 -17.71
N ASP A 228 -9.53 -1.88 -18.54
CA ASP A 228 -10.60 -2.89 -18.55
C ASP A 228 -10.46 -3.90 -19.71
N LEU A 229 -9.23 -4.10 -20.21
CA LEU A 229 -8.90 -4.88 -21.41
C LEU A 229 -9.34 -4.24 -22.75
N GLN A 230 -10.06 -3.12 -22.72
CA GLN A 230 -10.50 -2.43 -23.94
C GLN A 230 -10.04 -0.97 -23.96
N ARG A 231 -10.19 -0.28 -22.84
CA ARG A 231 -10.02 1.16 -22.64
C ARG A 231 -9.24 1.45 -21.37
N VAL A 232 -8.54 2.57 -21.39
CA VAL A 232 -7.82 3.11 -20.22
C VAL A 232 -8.60 4.27 -19.65
N PHE A 233 -8.81 4.26 -18.35
CA PHE A 233 -9.49 5.31 -17.62
C PHE A 233 -8.56 5.98 -16.61
N ILE A 234 -8.71 7.30 -16.50
CA ILE A 234 -7.86 8.16 -15.67
C ILE A 234 -8.75 8.96 -14.72
N THR A 235 -8.51 8.86 -13.42
CA THR A 235 -9.24 9.69 -12.44
C THR A 235 -8.78 11.15 -12.49
N PRO A 236 -9.59 12.11 -12.03
CA PRO A 236 -9.17 13.51 -11.90
C PRO A 236 -7.89 13.70 -11.07
N ARG A 237 -7.70 12.92 -10.00
CA ARG A 237 -6.48 12.96 -9.18
C ARG A 237 -5.25 12.44 -9.93
N ALA A 238 -5.37 11.35 -10.70
CA ALA A 238 -4.27 10.87 -11.53
C ALA A 238 -3.90 11.86 -12.63
N MET A 239 -4.89 12.43 -13.32
CA MET A 239 -4.65 13.45 -14.33
C MET A 239 -3.93 14.67 -13.74
N ARG A 240 -4.38 15.13 -12.57
CA ARG A 240 -3.72 16.20 -11.83
C ARG A 240 -2.27 15.84 -11.47
N ALA A 241 -2.01 14.61 -11.04
CA ALA A 241 -0.66 14.14 -10.73
C ALA A 241 0.22 14.03 -11.97
N PHE A 242 -0.32 13.71 -13.15
CA PHE A 242 0.45 13.70 -14.40
C PHE A 242 0.93 15.10 -14.78
N TRP A 243 0.06 16.11 -14.64
CA TRP A 243 0.40 17.51 -14.93
C TRP A 243 1.29 18.15 -13.87
N THR A 244 0.97 17.96 -12.59
CA THR A 244 1.73 18.58 -11.49
C THR A 244 2.97 17.78 -11.11
N GLY A 245 3.03 16.47 -11.38
CA GLY A 245 4.08 15.59 -10.87
C GLY A 245 4.02 15.36 -9.36
N PHE A 246 2.87 15.59 -8.72
CA PHE A 246 2.70 15.47 -7.28
C PHE A 246 1.47 14.68 -6.89
N THR A 247 1.57 13.92 -5.80
CA THR A 247 0.41 13.52 -4.99
C THR A 247 0.12 14.62 -3.98
N THR A 248 -1.14 15.05 -3.87
CA THR A 248 -1.53 16.03 -2.85
C THR A 248 -1.67 15.35 -1.51
N VAL A 249 -0.91 15.81 -0.50
CA VAL A 249 -0.90 15.17 0.81
C VAL A 249 -2.19 15.49 1.58
N THR A 250 -2.79 14.45 2.15
CA THR A 250 -3.88 14.53 3.13
C THR A 250 -3.48 13.75 4.38
N ALA A 251 -4.31 13.76 5.43
CA ALA A 251 -4.08 12.95 6.63
C ALA A 251 -4.00 11.43 6.35
N ALA A 252 -4.46 10.99 5.17
CA ALA A 252 -4.38 9.61 4.72
C ALA A 252 -2.94 9.12 4.53
N ILE A 253 -1.97 10.04 4.42
CA ILE A 253 -0.54 9.71 4.31
C ILE A 253 -0.08 8.79 5.44
N ARG A 254 -0.71 8.87 6.63
CA ARG A 254 -0.48 8.01 7.79
C ARG A 254 -0.74 6.52 7.52
N SER A 255 -1.55 6.20 6.51
CA SER A 255 -1.80 4.83 6.06
C SER A 255 -0.91 4.40 4.89
N VAL A 256 0.03 5.23 4.46
CA VAL A 256 0.93 4.97 3.33
C VAL A 256 2.31 4.59 3.85
N SER A 257 2.92 3.56 3.28
CA SER A 257 4.28 3.18 3.64
C SER A 257 5.31 4.16 3.09
N GLY A 258 6.36 4.42 3.88
CA GLY A 258 7.49 5.23 3.43
C GLY A 258 8.15 4.67 2.16
N SER A 259 8.31 3.34 2.07
CA SER A 259 8.87 2.69 0.87
C SER A 259 8.06 2.97 -0.39
N ARG A 260 6.72 3.00 -0.28
CA ARG A 260 5.86 3.30 -1.42
C ARG A 260 6.01 4.75 -1.84
N ILE A 261 6.03 5.69 -0.90
CA ILE A 261 6.30 7.11 -1.20
C ILE A 261 7.61 7.27 -1.96
N LEU A 262 8.70 6.66 -1.46
CA LEU A 262 10.01 6.72 -2.12
C LEU A 262 10.03 6.04 -3.49
N LYS A 263 9.34 4.90 -3.65
CA LYS A 263 9.17 4.22 -4.95
C LYS A 263 8.54 5.14 -6.00
N TYR A 264 7.54 5.93 -5.62
CA TYR A 264 6.89 6.86 -6.56
C TYR A 264 7.67 8.16 -6.74
N ALA A 265 8.44 8.61 -5.73
CA ALA A 265 9.43 9.66 -5.88
C ALA A 265 10.43 9.30 -6.99
N GLN A 266 11.01 8.09 -6.95
CA GLN A 266 11.92 7.57 -7.98
C GLN A 266 11.27 7.49 -9.38
N ARG A 267 9.94 7.31 -9.43
CA ARG A 267 9.17 7.30 -10.69
C ARG A 267 8.83 8.71 -11.20
N GLY A 268 9.26 9.75 -10.51
CA GLY A 268 9.05 11.15 -10.88
C GLY A 268 7.75 11.77 -10.36
N TYR A 269 7.22 11.24 -9.26
CA TYR A 269 6.04 11.75 -8.56
C TYR A 269 6.37 12.07 -7.10
N GLY A 270 6.51 13.36 -6.80
CA GLY A 270 6.76 13.84 -5.44
C GLY A 270 5.49 14.00 -4.63
N LEU A 271 5.62 14.66 -3.48
CA LEU A 271 4.50 15.05 -2.62
C LEU A 271 4.34 16.57 -2.62
N LEU A 272 3.09 17.04 -2.61
CA LEU A 272 2.75 18.45 -2.40
C LEU A 272 1.93 18.56 -1.12
N LEU A 273 2.51 19.18 -0.10
CA LEU A 273 1.84 19.44 1.16
C LEU A 273 1.10 20.78 1.06
N PRO A 274 -0.22 20.84 1.33
CA PRO A 274 -0.97 22.10 1.27
C PRO A 274 -0.41 23.14 2.24
N ASN A 275 -0.32 24.41 1.78
CA ASN A 275 0.06 25.53 2.64
C ASN A 275 -0.92 25.65 3.81
N THR A 276 -0.44 25.29 5.00
CA THR A 276 -1.18 25.34 6.25
C THR A 276 -0.24 25.85 7.33
N LEU A 277 -0.74 26.77 8.16
CA LEU A 277 -0.03 27.22 9.36
C LEU A 277 -0.11 26.11 10.41
N ILE A 278 1.02 25.73 10.99
CA ILE A 278 1.06 24.80 12.11
C ILE A 278 0.93 25.65 13.38
N ARG A 279 -0.22 25.57 14.05
CA ARG A 279 -0.54 26.35 15.25
C ARG A 279 -0.01 25.63 16.50
N GLY A 280 0.80 26.30 17.31
CA GLY A 280 1.48 25.73 18.49
C GLY A 280 2.07 26.79 19.44
N CYS A 281 3.03 26.42 20.31
CA CYS A 281 3.72 27.40 21.19
C CYS A 281 4.74 28.27 20.42
N HIS A 282 5.13 27.81 19.24
CA HIS A 282 5.82 28.58 18.21
C HIS A 282 5.03 28.31 16.93
N ASP A 283 4.48 29.33 16.28
CA ASP A 283 3.88 29.16 14.96
C ASP A 283 5.01 28.93 13.94
N PHE A 284 4.90 27.87 13.12
CA PHE A 284 5.87 27.59 12.06
C PHE A 284 5.17 27.16 10.76
N THR A 285 5.86 27.41 9.66
CA THR A 285 5.51 26.92 8.32
C THR A 285 6.05 25.51 8.10
N LEU A 286 5.43 24.78 7.17
CA LEU A 286 5.95 23.48 6.71
C LEU A 286 7.40 23.59 6.22
N SER A 287 7.74 24.67 5.52
CA SER A 287 9.11 24.90 5.03
C SER A 287 10.12 25.02 6.16
N GLU A 288 9.78 25.71 7.25
CA GLU A 288 10.64 25.85 8.43
C GLU A 288 10.80 24.53 9.18
N LEU A 289 9.72 23.76 9.34
CA LEU A 289 9.77 22.42 9.94
C LEU A 289 10.73 21.52 9.14
N PHE A 290 10.54 21.42 7.83
CA PHE A 290 11.37 20.55 6.99
C PHE A 290 12.82 21.00 6.97
N ALA A 291 13.09 22.31 6.92
CA ALA A 291 14.44 22.84 7.02
C ALA A 291 15.11 22.48 8.38
N LYS A 292 14.39 22.66 9.48
CA LYS A 292 14.87 22.33 10.84
C LYS A 292 15.19 20.85 11.00
N GLU A 293 14.27 19.96 10.60
CA GLU A 293 14.49 18.52 10.73
C GLU A 293 15.59 18.02 9.77
N ARG A 294 15.69 18.61 8.56
CA ARG A 294 16.80 18.35 7.64
C ARG A 294 18.15 18.70 8.26
N SER A 295 18.29 19.86 8.89
CA SER A 295 19.53 20.24 9.58
C SER A 295 19.89 19.26 10.69
N LYS A 296 18.92 18.78 11.48
CA LYS A 296 19.17 17.77 12.52
C LYS A 296 19.68 16.45 11.95
N VAL A 297 19.06 15.98 10.87
CA VAL A 297 19.49 14.74 10.19
C VAL A 297 20.92 14.88 9.71
N PHE A 298 21.25 16.01 9.08
CA PHE A 298 22.59 16.28 8.57
C PHE A 298 23.64 16.36 9.69
N LEU A 299 23.35 17.07 10.78
CA LEU A 299 24.25 17.16 11.94
C LEU A 299 24.52 15.78 12.56
N ARG A 300 23.49 14.95 12.74
CA ARG A 300 23.67 13.58 13.27
C ARG A 300 24.57 12.71 12.40
N LEU A 301 24.52 12.91 11.09
CA LEU A 301 25.39 12.19 10.14
C LEU A 301 26.84 12.65 10.24
N MET A 302 27.05 13.97 10.32
CA MET A 302 28.39 14.56 10.47
C MET A 302 29.05 14.17 11.79
N ASP A 303 28.33 14.25 12.92
CA ASP A 303 28.86 13.95 14.26
C ASP A 303 29.41 12.53 14.39
N ARG A 304 28.95 11.60 13.55
CA ARG A 304 29.31 10.18 13.62
C ARG A 304 30.32 9.73 12.57
N ASN A 305 30.87 10.65 11.78
CA ASN A 305 31.78 10.32 10.67
C ASN A 305 31.21 9.22 9.76
N LEU A 306 29.88 9.16 9.63
CA LEU A 306 29.22 8.11 8.87
C LEU A 306 29.51 8.35 7.39
N VAL A 307 30.39 7.51 6.86
CA VAL A 307 30.61 7.39 5.43
C VAL A 307 29.31 6.83 4.82
N TYR A 308 28.95 7.32 3.64
CA TYR A 308 27.79 6.91 2.82
C TYR A 308 27.64 5.39 2.57
N THR A 309 28.53 4.55 3.11
CA THR A 309 28.61 3.10 2.90
C THR A 309 27.77 2.27 3.88
N ASP A 310 27.29 2.81 5.00
CA ASP A 310 26.42 2.08 5.95
C ASP A 310 25.09 2.83 6.20
N LEU A 311 24.16 2.67 5.25
CA LEU A 311 22.82 3.25 5.35
C LEU A 311 21.99 2.59 6.47
N SER A 312 22.26 1.32 6.77
CA SER A 312 21.58 0.59 7.84
C SER A 312 21.91 1.15 9.23
N GLY A 313 23.19 1.39 9.52
CA GLY A 313 23.64 2.09 10.73
C GLY A 313 23.17 3.54 10.78
N THR A 314 23.20 4.24 9.65
CA THR A 314 22.66 5.59 9.49
C THR A 314 21.18 5.70 9.86
N LEU A 315 20.36 4.76 9.38
CA LEU A 315 18.94 4.71 9.70
C LEU A 315 18.69 4.42 11.17
N ALA A 316 19.52 3.60 11.83
CA ALA A 316 19.38 3.34 13.27
C ALA A 316 19.58 4.61 14.12
N ILE A 317 20.33 5.59 13.61
CA ILE A 317 20.68 6.84 14.31
C ILE A 317 19.68 7.97 14.03
N ILE A 318 19.19 8.05 12.81
CA ILE A 318 18.21 9.07 12.39
C ILE A 318 16.80 8.69 12.83
N LYS A 319 16.50 7.40 12.96
CA LYS A 319 15.19 6.92 13.42
C LYS A 319 14.84 7.56 14.77
N PRO A 320 13.69 8.25 14.89
CA PRO A 320 13.09 8.42 16.19
C PRO A 320 12.87 7.03 16.81
N ALA A 321 12.78 6.95 18.13
CA ALA A 321 12.60 5.69 18.89
C ALA A 321 11.39 4.84 18.42
N ARG A 322 10.54 5.35 17.52
CA ARG A 322 9.37 4.72 16.92
C ARG A 322 9.69 4.13 15.54
N PHE A 323 10.23 2.91 15.52
CA PHE A 323 10.48 2.16 14.28
C PHE A 323 9.22 2.07 13.38
N GLY A 324 9.35 2.48 12.12
CA GLY A 324 8.38 2.23 11.04
C GLY A 324 7.36 3.31 10.76
N GLU A 325 7.48 4.43 11.45
CA GLU A 325 6.43 5.44 11.49
C GLU A 325 6.65 6.65 10.58
N TRP A 326 7.31 6.45 9.43
CA TRP A 326 7.75 7.51 8.50
C TRP A 326 6.68 8.51 8.04
N THR A 327 5.40 8.15 8.13
CA THR A 327 4.29 8.94 7.62
C THR A 327 3.29 9.34 8.70
N HIS A 328 3.54 9.02 9.97
CA HIS A 328 2.60 9.26 11.07
C HIS A 328 2.67 10.65 11.66
N SER A 329 3.75 11.39 11.40
CA SER A 329 3.88 12.80 11.69
C SER A 329 4.58 13.54 10.56
N ALA A 330 4.42 14.86 10.52
CA ALA A 330 5.16 15.71 9.59
C ALA A 330 6.68 15.67 9.84
N THR A 331 7.09 15.56 11.10
CA THR A 331 8.48 15.40 11.51
C THR A 331 9.09 14.11 10.96
N ASP A 332 8.40 12.98 11.08
CA ASP A 332 8.88 11.69 10.57
C ASP A 332 9.00 11.70 9.04
N LEU A 333 8.04 12.35 8.37
CA LEU A 333 8.11 12.55 6.94
C LEU A 333 9.30 13.43 6.56
N ALA A 334 9.55 14.52 7.29
CA ALA A 334 10.69 15.40 7.04
C ALA A 334 12.03 14.65 7.19
N HIS A 335 12.16 13.74 8.16
CA HIS A 335 13.33 12.86 8.26
C HIS A 335 13.48 11.95 7.04
N LEU A 336 12.39 11.34 6.56
CA LEU A 336 12.40 10.51 5.35
C LEU A 336 12.81 11.33 4.11
N VAL A 337 12.33 12.57 4.00
CA VAL A 337 12.69 13.49 2.91
C VAL A 337 14.18 13.85 2.96
N ALA A 338 14.70 14.19 4.13
CA ALA A 338 16.11 14.50 4.30
C ALA A 338 17.02 13.31 3.93
N LEU A 339 16.63 12.09 4.35
CA LEU A 339 17.31 10.85 3.95
C LEU A 339 17.30 10.65 2.44
N TRP A 340 16.15 10.86 1.80
CA TRP A 340 16.04 10.76 0.35
C TRP A 340 16.95 11.76 -0.38
N GLU A 341 17.01 13.01 0.08
CA GLU A 341 17.89 14.04 -0.47
C GLU A 341 19.37 13.66 -0.42
N ILE A 342 19.77 12.91 0.60
CA ILE A 342 21.15 12.44 0.79
C ILE A 342 21.47 11.29 -0.16
N VAL A 343 20.56 10.34 -0.33
CA VAL A 343 20.79 9.15 -1.19
C VAL A 343 20.43 9.37 -2.65
N HIS A 344 19.71 10.44 -2.97
CA HIS A 344 19.29 10.73 -4.34
C HIS A 344 20.52 10.91 -5.25
N GLY A 345 20.42 10.37 -6.48
CA GLY A 345 21.56 10.27 -7.39
C GLY A 345 22.42 9.01 -7.22
N HIS A 346 22.18 8.20 -6.18
CA HIS A 346 22.88 6.94 -5.92
C HIS A 346 21.91 5.74 -5.97
N PRO A 347 21.74 5.05 -7.11
CA PRO A 347 20.70 4.02 -7.31
C PRO A 347 20.72 2.86 -6.30
N ASN A 348 21.92 2.44 -5.87
CA ASN A 348 22.07 1.37 -4.88
C ASN A 348 21.56 1.81 -3.50
N LEU A 349 21.93 3.03 -3.07
CA LEU A 349 21.49 3.59 -1.79
C LEU A 349 20.00 3.94 -1.80
N GLN A 350 19.46 4.41 -2.93
CA GLN A 350 18.01 4.58 -3.10
C GLN A 350 17.27 3.25 -2.93
N SER A 351 17.75 2.19 -3.58
CA SER A 351 17.15 0.85 -3.49
C SER A 351 17.20 0.32 -2.05
N GLU A 352 18.33 0.53 -1.36
CA GLU A 352 18.50 0.16 0.04
C GLU A 352 17.58 0.97 0.95
N LEU A 353 17.46 2.29 0.76
CA LEU A 353 16.54 3.13 1.53
C LEU A 353 15.08 2.69 1.35
N ILE A 354 14.67 2.40 0.11
CA ILE A 354 13.33 1.90 -0.20
C ILE A 354 13.08 0.56 0.53
N TYR A 355 14.05 -0.35 0.48
CA TYR A 355 13.97 -1.64 1.18
C TYR A 355 13.90 -1.48 2.71
N LEU A 356 14.71 -0.60 3.29
CA LEU A 356 14.73 -0.37 4.74
C LEU A 356 13.48 0.39 5.21
N ALA A 357 12.94 1.28 4.38
CA ALA A 357 11.64 1.91 4.63
C ALA A 357 10.47 0.92 4.53
N GLN A 358 10.66 -0.22 3.87
CA GLN A 358 9.67 -1.29 3.72
C GLN A 358 9.63 -2.21 4.93
N GLY A 359 10.78 -2.63 5.46
CA GLY A 359 10.87 -3.58 6.60
C GLY A 359 10.25 -3.08 7.91
N ALA A 360 9.92 -1.79 7.99
CA ALA A 360 9.24 -1.18 9.13
C ALA A 360 7.78 -0.79 8.81
N ALA A 361 7.35 -0.92 7.54
CA ALA A 361 6.03 -0.54 7.04
C ALA A 361 5.10 -1.72 6.75
N GLY A 362 5.46 -2.95 7.12
CA GLY A 362 4.59 -4.14 7.00
C GLY A 362 3.24 -4.05 7.73
N LEU A 363 3.05 -3.00 8.54
CA LEU A 363 1.80 -2.68 9.22
C LEU A 363 0.84 -1.78 8.40
N TYR A 364 1.31 -1.15 7.31
CA TYR A 364 0.65 0.01 6.71
C TYR A 364 0.39 -0.11 5.20
N GLY A 365 -0.87 0.16 4.84
CA GLY A 365 -1.40 0.25 3.48
C GLY A 365 -2.87 -0.18 3.44
N LEU A 366 -3.75 0.66 2.87
CA LEU A 366 -5.10 0.21 2.48
C LEU A 366 -5.04 -0.82 1.32
N TYR A 367 -3.92 -0.83 0.58
CA TYR A 367 -3.70 -1.61 -0.66
C TYR A 367 -2.29 -2.20 -0.79
N ASN A 368 -1.45 -2.20 0.26
CA ASN A 368 -0.06 -2.59 0.04
C ASN A 368 0.15 -4.08 -0.05
N GLU A 369 0.73 -4.43 -1.21
CA GLU A 369 1.78 -5.41 -1.45
C GLU A 369 1.73 -6.57 -0.46
N PRO A 370 1.08 -7.66 -0.86
CA PRO A 370 1.35 -8.99 -0.33
C PRO A 370 2.82 -9.27 -0.61
N GLN A 371 3.69 -8.74 0.23
CA GLN A 371 4.93 -9.41 0.49
C GLN A 371 4.49 -10.63 1.24
N VAL A 372 4.53 -11.75 0.51
CA VAL A 372 5.18 -12.92 1.05
C VAL A 372 6.42 -12.38 1.75
N LEU A 373 6.31 -12.11 3.06
CA LEU A 373 7.48 -12.19 3.92
C LEU A 373 8.00 -13.57 3.55
N ASN A 374 9.06 -13.59 2.74
CA ASN A 374 9.72 -14.76 2.16
C ASN A 374 10.39 -15.60 3.25
N ILE A 375 9.81 -15.54 4.43
CA ILE A 375 10.17 -16.30 5.58
C ILE A 375 9.10 -17.36 5.60
N HIS A 376 9.35 -18.41 4.83
CA HIS A 376 8.96 -19.75 5.24
C HIS A 376 9.56 -19.97 6.64
N PHE A 377 8.95 -19.36 7.65
CA PHE A 377 9.27 -19.68 9.02
C PHE A 377 8.78 -21.11 9.19
N ASN A 378 9.74 -22.01 9.34
CA ASN A 378 9.47 -23.34 9.84
C ASN A 378 8.62 -23.20 11.10
N VAL A 379 7.58 -24.02 11.23
CA VAL A 379 6.66 -24.03 12.38
C VAL A 379 7.43 -24.02 13.72
N ALA A 380 8.57 -24.70 13.75
CA ALA A 380 9.49 -24.69 14.88
C ALA A 380 9.90 -23.28 15.33
N ARG A 381 10.19 -22.38 14.39
CA ARG A 381 10.59 -20.99 14.71
C ARG A 381 9.44 -20.14 15.22
N HIS A 382 8.20 -20.39 14.81
CA HIS A 382 7.04 -19.70 15.39
C HIS A 382 6.80 -20.14 16.82
N ILE A 383 6.86 -21.45 17.06
CA ILE A 383 6.73 -22.02 18.39
C ILE A 383 7.82 -21.45 19.30
N GLU A 384 9.07 -21.43 18.86
CA GLU A 384 10.17 -20.82 19.60
C GLU A 384 9.91 -19.34 19.89
N ALA A 385 9.44 -18.58 18.91
CA ALA A 385 9.09 -17.17 19.10
C ALA A 385 7.93 -16.98 20.11
N PHE A 386 6.88 -17.80 20.04
CA PHE A 386 5.77 -17.74 20.98
C PHE A 386 6.18 -18.18 22.38
N ALA A 387 7.07 -19.17 22.50
CA ALA A 387 7.66 -19.57 23.78
C ALA A 387 8.56 -18.48 24.37
N ASN A 388 9.37 -17.81 23.54
CA ASN A 388 10.16 -16.63 23.93
C ASN A 388 9.29 -15.46 24.40
N PHE A 389 8.07 -15.37 23.86
CA PHE A 389 7.08 -14.41 24.34
C PHE A 389 6.30 -14.87 25.58
N GLY A 390 6.43 -16.13 25.96
CA GLY A 390 5.72 -16.74 27.08
C GLY A 390 4.31 -17.23 26.73
N PHE A 391 3.86 -17.11 25.48
CA PHE A 391 2.53 -17.60 25.07
C PHE A 391 2.40 -19.12 25.16
N ILE A 392 3.51 -19.86 25.08
CA ILE A 392 3.53 -21.33 25.10
C ILE A 392 4.68 -21.75 26.01
N GLU A 393 4.50 -22.82 26.79
CA GLU A 393 5.60 -23.40 27.55
C GLU A 393 6.73 -23.89 26.62
N PRO A 394 8.02 -23.63 26.94
CA PRO A 394 9.14 -24.12 26.14
C PRO A 394 9.18 -25.65 26.15
N GLN A 395 8.94 -26.27 25.00
CA GLN A 395 9.02 -27.73 24.82
C GLN A 395 9.42 -28.07 23.37
N PRO A 396 10.00 -29.26 23.11
CA PRO A 396 10.36 -29.65 21.75
C PRO A 396 9.12 -29.67 20.86
N VAL A 397 9.26 -29.19 19.62
CA VAL A 397 8.14 -29.03 18.65
C VAL A 397 7.33 -30.32 18.48
N GLU A 398 8.01 -31.48 18.51
CA GLU A 398 7.41 -32.82 18.40
C GLU A 398 6.40 -33.15 19.52
N HIS A 399 6.46 -32.45 20.66
CA HIS A 399 5.62 -32.67 21.82
C HIS A 399 4.43 -31.69 21.90
N ILE A 400 4.36 -30.72 20.99
CA ILE A 400 3.24 -29.77 20.95
C ILE A 400 2.10 -30.38 20.16
N PRO A 401 0.94 -30.70 20.77
CA PRO A 401 -0.19 -31.17 20.00
C PRO A 401 -0.64 -30.10 19.00
N ASN A 402 -1.00 -30.53 17.78
CA ASN A 402 -1.48 -29.66 16.70
C ASN A 402 -0.48 -28.54 16.30
N VAL A 403 0.83 -28.86 16.22
CA VAL A 403 1.91 -27.98 15.74
C VAL A 403 1.51 -27.11 14.54
N GLU A 404 0.81 -27.70 13.55
CA GLU A 404 0.37 -27.02 12.34
C GLU A 404 -0.55 -25.81 12.60
N GLU A 405 -1.31 -25.79 13.69
CA GLU A 405 -2.12 -24.63 14.06
C GLU A 405 -1.27 -23.40 14.38
N TYR A 406 -0.04 -23.58 14.83
CA TYR A 406 0.93 -22.50 15.11
C TYR A 406 1.67 -22.02 13.86
N ALA A 407 1.60 -22.79 12.76
CA ALA A 407 2.21 -22.49 11.47
C ALA A 407 1.41 -21.51 10.60
N ALA A 408 0.26 -21.03 11.08
CA ALA A 408 -0.70 -20.21 10.35
C ALA A 408 -0.18 -18.78 10.03
N ILE A 409 0.80 -18.66 9.11
CA ILE A 409 1.43 -17.39 8.69
C ILE A 409 0.54 -16.55 7.76
N GLY A 410 -0.74 -16.89 7.63
CA GLY A 410 -1.67 -16.23 6.74
C GLY A 410 -1.31 -16.28 5.25
N ILE A 411 -0.25 -17.00 4.84
CA ILE A 411 0.08 -17.28 3.44
C ILE A 411 0.20 -18.78 3.25
N ARG A 412 -0.56 -19.33 2.30
CA ARG A 412 -0.55 -20.76 1.99
C ARG A 412 -0.40 -20.97 0.48
N GLU A 413 0.38 -21.98 0.13
CA GLU A 413 0.53 -22.43 -1.26
C GLU A 413 -0.58 -23.40 -1.65
N PHE A 414 -1.01 -23.33 -2.90
CA PHE A 414 -2.03 -24.16 -3.51
C PHE A 414 -1.58 -24.64 -4.89
N ARG A 415 -2.16 -25.74 -5.37
CA ARG A 415 -1.88 -26.21 -6.73
C ARG A 415 -2.58 -25.33 -7.76
N THR A 416 -3.79 -24.86 -7.43
CA THR A 416 -4.60 -24.02 -8.29
C THR A 416 -5.20 -22.83 -7.53
N ALA A 417 -5.54 -21.78 -8.25
CA ALA A 417 -6.28 -20.65 -7.73
C ALA A 417 -7.72 -21.03 -7.33
N GLN A 418 -8.28 -22.07 -7.96
CA GLN A 418 -9.56 -22.66 -7.54
C GLN A 418 -9.47 -23.31 -6.16
N GLU A 419 -8.45 -24.14 -5.90
CA GLU A 419 -8.18 -24.67 -4.56
C GLU A 419 -7.99 -23.53 -3.55
N ALA A 420 -7.21 -22.51 -3.92
CA ALA A 420 -7.00 -21.34 -3.08
C ALA A 420 -8.32 -20.65 -2.71
N CYS A 421 -9.31 -20.60 -3.62
CA CYS A 421 -10.63 -20.02 -3.37
C CYS A 421 -11.55 -20.87 -2.47
N LEU A 422 -11.27 -22.17 -2.34
CA LEU A 422 -12.12 -23.15 -1.65
C LEU A 422 -11.54 -23.62 -0.31
N ALA A 423 -10.27 -23.34 -0.04
CA ALA A 423 -9.65 -23.68 1.23
C ALA A 423 -10.00 -22.67 2.34
N SER A 424 -10.05 -23.14 3.58
CA SER A 424 -9.91 -22.25 4.74
C SER A 424 -8.43 -21.93 4.96
N VAL A 425 -8.14 -20.68 5.34
CA VAL A 425 -6.77 -20.23 5.67
C VAL A 425 -6.77 -19.79 7.13
N PRO A 426 -6.22 -20.60 8.06
CA PRO A 426 -6.01 -20.16 9.42
C PRO A 426 -4.92 -19.08 9.45
N ILE A 427 -5.14 -18.04 10.24
CA ILE A 427 -4.24 -16.90 10.39
C ILE A 427 -4.02 -16.69 11.89
N THR A 428 -2.76 -16.65 12.31
CA THR A 428 -2.42 -16.31 13.69
C THR A 428 -2.53 -14.80 13.91
N VAL A 429 -3.29 -14.40 14.94
CA VAL A 429 -3.44 -13.01 15.37
C VAL A 429 -3.20 -12.90 16.88
N ILE A 430 -2.58 -11.79 17.30
CA ILE A 430 -2.38 -11.46 18.72
C ILE A 430 -3.35 -10.34 19.06
N LEU A 431 -4.25 -10.56 20.03
CA LEU A 431 -5.34 -9.63 20.34
C LEU A 431 -5.39 -9.30 21.83
N PRO A 432 -5.80 -8.07 22.20
CA PRO A 432 -6.11 -7.75 23.59
C PRO A 432 -7.20 -8.68 24.14
N VAL A 433 -7.02 -9.18 25.36
CA VAL A 433 -7.98 -10.08 26.02
C VAL A 433 -9.36 -9.44 26.06
N GLY A 434 -10.37 -10.21 25.65
CA GLY A 434 -11.77 -9.76 25.63
C GLY A 434 -12.20 -9.17 24.28
N LEU A 435 -11.26 -8.72 23.44
CA LEU A 435 -11.59 -8.24 22.09
C LEU A 435 -12.14 -9.38 21.24
N ARG A 436 -11.53 -10.58 21.28
CA ARG A 436 -12.02 -11.76 20.55
C ARG A 436 -13.49 -12.03 20.82
N PHE A 437 -13.91 -12.08 22.09
CA PHE A 437 -15.29 -12.38 22.45
C PHE A 437 -16.27 -11.34 21.88
N ARG A 438 -15.91 -10.05 21.90
CA ARG A 438 -16.72 -8.99 21.28
C ARG A 438 -16.79 -9.16 19.77
N LEU A 439 -15.67 -9.43 19.11
CA LEU A 439 -15.63 -9.63 17.66
C LEU A 439 -16.50 -10.82 17.23
N VAL A 440 -16.41 -11.96 17.92
CA VAL A 440 -17.21 -13.15 17.64
C VAL A 440 -18.70 -12.89 17.90
N ARG A 441 -19.04 -12.26 19.03
CA ARG A 441 -20.44 -12.01 19.42
C ARG A 441 -21.12 -11.00 18.49
N ASP A 442 -20.44 -9.88 18.20
CA ASP A 442 -21.07 -8.72 17.54
C ASP A 442 -20.95 -8.79 16.01
N PHE A 443 -19.97 -9.54 15.47
CA PHE A 443 -19.67 -9.57 14.03
C PHE A 443 -19.57 -10.98 13.44
N HIS A 444 -19.77 -12.03 14.24
CA HIS A 444 -19.79 -13.43 13.80
C HIS A 444 -18.52 -13.87 13.04
N VAL A 445 -17.36 -13.31 13.38
CA VAL A 445 -16.08 -13.73 12.79
C VAL A 445 -15.62 -15.07 13.35
N ALA A 446 -15.05 -15.93 12.51
CA ALA A 446 -14.48 -17.21 12.92
C ALA A 446 -13.12 -17.00 13.63
N LEU A 447 -13.18 -16.79 14.94
CA LEU A 447 -12.01 -16.45 15.76
C LEU A 447 -12.02 -17.27 17.05
N ALA A 448 -10.96 -18.04 17.28
CA ALA A 448 -10.79 -18.89 18.47
C ALA A 448 -9.48 -18.56 19.18
N ALA A 449 -9.44 -18.74 20.50
CA ALA A 449 -8.17 -18.74 21.23
C ALA A 449 -7.35 -19.98 20.81
N LYS A 450 -6.03 -19.85 20.71
CA LYS A 450 -5.19 -21.02 20.44
C LYS A 450 -5.17 -21.96 21.66
N PRO A 451 -5.38 -23.26 21.47
CA PRO A 451 -5.33 -24.22 22.58
C PRO A 451 -3.91 -24.27 23.15
N TYR A 452 -3.77 -24.46 24.46
CA TYR A 452 -2.46 -24.51 25.15
C TYR A 452 -1.62 -23.22 25.04
N SER A 453 -2.29 -22.07 24.82
CA SER A 453 -1.63 -20.77 24.88
C SER A 453 -2.04 -19.97 26.12
N ASP A 454 -1.07 -19.30 26.73
CA ASP A 454 -1.25 -18.45 27.90
C ASP A 454 -1.60 -17.01 27.53
N VAL A 455 -2.12 -16.28 28.50
CA VAL A 455 -2.33 -14.84 28.40
C VAL A 455 -1.10 -14.11 28.91
N ILE A 456 -0.53 -13.25 28.07
CA ILE A 456 0.71 -12.52 28.38
C ILE A 456 0.44 -11.04 28.59
N VAL A 457 1.11 -10.45 29.57
CA VAL A 457 1.07 -9.00 29.83
C VAL A 457 2.25 -8.34 29.13
N CYS A 458 2.01 -7.38 28.25
CA CYS A 458 3.09 -6.59 27.67
C CYS A 458 3.59 -5.50 28.63
N SER A 459 4.71 -4.86 28.27
CA SER A 459 5.28 -3.72 28.99
C SER A 459 4.32 -2.54 29.13
N ASP A 460 3.32 -2.44 28.26
CA ASP A 460 2.26 -1.41 28.33
C ASP A 460 1.10 -1.81 29.26
N HIS A 461 1.28 -2.84 30.09
CA HIS A 461 0.28 -3.40 31.02
C HIS A 461 -1.02 -3.92 30.36
N ILE A 462 -1.00 -4.17 29.05
CA ILE A 462 -2.12 -4.75 28.31
C ILE A 462 -1.94 -6.27 28.26
N ARG A 463 -3.04 -6.99 28.54
CA ARG A 463 -3.11 -8.45 28.44
C ARG A 463 -3.44 -8.86 27.00
N PHE A 464 -2.65 -9.76 26.43
CA PHE A 464 -2.83 -10.30 25.09
C PHE A 464 -3.09 -11.81 25.13
N GLU A 465 -3.96 -12.28 24.23
CA GLU A 465 -4.21 -13.68 23.95
C GLU A 465 -3.77 -14.02 22.51
N LEU A 466 -3.30 -15.25 22.32
CA LEU A 466 -2.99 -15.79 21.00
C LEU A 466 -4.25 -16.41 20.40
N CYS A 467 -4.59 -16.03 19.17
CA CYS A 467 -5.82 -16.46 18.51
C CYS A 467 -5.56 -17.00 17.10
N THR A 468 -6.46 -17.86 16.64
CA THR A 468 -6.58 -18.28 15.24
C THR A 468 -7.82 -17.62 14.64
N TRP A 469 -7.60 -16.78 13.63
CA TRP A 469 -8.65 -16.28 12.75
C TRP A 469 -8.75 -17.22 11.54
N ASP A 470 -9.87 -17.92 11.40
CA ASP A 470 -10.10 -18.79 10.24
C ASP A 470 -10.74 -18.02 9.09
N LEU A 471 -10.00 -17.86 7.99
CA LEU A 471 -10.51 -17.18 6.79
C LEU A 471 -11.17 -18.20 5.86
N SER A 472 -12.46 -18.42 6.09
CA SER A 472 -13.27 -19.36 5.32
C SER A 472 -13.41 -18.95 3.84
N PRO A 473 -13.78 -19.87 2.94
CA PRO A 473 -14.10 -19.54 1.54
C PRO A 473 -15.23 -18.52 1.38
N ALA A 474 -16.12 -18.39 2.36
CA ALA A 474 -17.20 -17.42 2.36
C ALA A 474 -16.69 -16.02 2.76
N ASP A 475 -15.73 -15.96 3.69
CA ASP A 475 -15.24 -14.72 4.30
C ASP A 475 -13.94 -14.19 3.67
N MET A 476 -13.27 -15.00 2.83
CA MET A 476 -12.03 -14.61 2.16
C MET A 476 -12.17 -13.41 1.24
N TRP A 477 -13.39 -13.18 0.76
CA TRP A 477 -13.74 -12.05 -0.08
C TRP A 477 -14.03 -10.88 0.85
N ALA A 478 -13.09 -9.93 0.94
CA ALA A 478 -13.26 -8.82 1.86
C ALA A 478 -14.60 -8.13 1.56
N PRO A 479 -15.46 -7.94 2.57
CA PRO A 479 -16.76 -7.34 2.34
C PRO A 479 -16.57 -5.93 1.79
N PRO A 480 -17.49 -5.44 0.93
CA PRO A 480 -17.42 -4.08 0.42
C PRO A 480 -17.24 -3.06 1.56
N THR A 481 -16.49 -2.00 1.31
CA THR A 481 -16.09 -0.97 2.30
C THR A 481 -17.24 -0.39 3.12
N HIS A 482 -18.46 -0.39 2.57
CA HIS A 482 -19.69 0.13 3.18
C HIS A 482 -20.45 -0.88 4.07
N ARG A 483 -20.00 -2.14 4.20
CA ARG A 483 -20.62 -3.12 5.11
C ARG A 483 -20.06 -3.01 6.52
N SER A 484 -20.90 -3.26 7.53
CA SER A 484 -20.55 -3.21 8.96
C SER A 484 -19.38 -4.11 9.38
N VAL A 485 -19.07 -5.15 8.61
CA VAL A 485 -17.99 -6.12 8.88
C VAL A 485 -16.63 -5.67 8.32
N ALA A 486 -16.59 -4.73 7.37
CA ALA A 486 -15.34 -4.29 6.74
C ALA A 486 -14.30 -3.71 7.72
N PRO A 487 -14.67 -2.91 8.75
CA PRO A 487 -13.73 -2.46 9.77
C PRO A 487 -13.11 -3.61 10.57
N VAL A 488 -13.88 -4.64 10.90
CA VAL A 488 -13.41 -5.83 11.63
C VAL A 488 -12.42 -6.63 10.79
N HIS A 489 -12.73 -6.83 9.51
CA HIS A 489 -11.81 -7.50 8.59
C HIS A 489 -10.47 -6.75 8.47
N ARG A 490 -10.51 -5.41 8.37
CA ARG A 490 -9.28 -4.57 8.37
C ARG A 490 -8.51 -4.66 9.68
N LEU A 491 -9.20 -4.67 10.81
CA LEU A 491 -8.61 -4.86 12.14
C LEU A 491 -7.85 -6.18 12.23
N LEU A 492 -8.50 -7.30 11.85
CA LEU A 492 -7.90 -8.63 11.93
C LEU A 492 -6.70 -8.79 10.99
N LYS A 493 -6.76 -8.21 9.78
CA LYS A 493 -5.60 -8.14 8.86
C LYS A 493 -4.41 -7.41 9.48
N ARG A 494 -4.66 -6.28 10.13
CA ARG A 494 -3.63 -5.51 10.82
C ARG A 494 -3.07 -6.25 12.03
N ALA A 495 -3.92 -6.93 12.79
CA ALA A 495 -3.49 -7.79 13.88
C ALA A 495 -2.62 -8.96 13.39
N ALA A 496 -2.93 -9.54 12.21
CA ALA A 496 -2.11 -10.56 11.56
C ALA A 496 -0.74 -10.01 11.13
N ASN A 497 -0.71 -8.83 10.50
CA ASN A 497 0.54 -8.17 10.12
C ASN A 497 1.40 -7.82 11.34
N LEU A 498 0.77 -7.37 12.43
CA LEU A 498 1.45 -7.09 13.69
C LEU A 498 2.00 -8.36 14.34
N ALA A 499 1.25 -9.46 14.31
CA ALA A 499 1.73 -10.76 14.77
C ALA A 499 2.93 -11.24 13.95
N SER A 500 2.88 -11.13 12.62
CA SER A 500 3.99 -11.46 11.72
C SER A 500 5.22 -10.60 11.99
N TRP A 501 5.04 -9.29 12.21
CA TRP A 501 6.11 -8.39 12.63
C TRP A 501 6.71 -8.79 13.98
N ALA A 502 5.89 -9.12 14.97
CA ALA A 502 6.36 -9.53 16.30
C ALA A 502 7.19 -10.82 16.19
N LEU A 503 6.69 -11.83 15.48
CA LEU A 503 7.41 -13.08 15.20
C LEU A 503 8.76 -12.83 14.53
N HIS A 504 8.79 -11.95 13.54
CA HIS A 504 10.04 -11.56 12.89
C HIS A 504 11.01 -10.89 13.86
N LYS A 505 10.54 -10.06 14.79
CA LYS A 505 11.39 -9.46 15.83
C LYS A 505 11.93 -10.49 16.83
N ALA A 506 11.09 -11.42 17.28
CA ALA A 506 11.54 -12.54 18.12
C ALA A 506 12.64 -13.35 17.44
N HIS A 507 12.53 -13.58 16.14
CA HIS A 507 13.56 -14.30 15.38
C HIS A 507 14.93 -13.62 15.45
N PHE A 508 14.96 -12.29 15.55
CA PHE A 508 16.20 -11.51 15.74
C PHE A 508 16.53 -11.25 17.22
N GLY A 509 15.99 -12.06 18.14
CA GLY A 509 16.31 -12.03 19.56
C GLY A 509 15.54 -10.99 20.37
N ALA A 510 14.49 -10.36 19.83
CA ALA A 510 13.67 -9.43 20.60
C ALA A 510 12.79 -10.18 21.61
N LEU A 511 12.77 -9.69 22.86
CA LEU A 511 11.90 -10.19 23.91
C LEU A 511 10.52 -9.50 23.87
N TRP A 512 9.50 -10.12 24.47
CA TRP A 512 8.13 -9.59 24.48
C TRP A 512 7.99 -8.19 25.09
N GLY A 513 8.60 -7.96 26.27
CA GLY A 513 8.51 -6.67 26.98
C GLY A 513 8.97 -5.48 26.14
N PRO A 514 10.18 -5.50 25.56
CA PRO A 514 10.68 -4.42 24.71
C PRO A 514 9.88 -4.12 23.43
N LEU A 515 8.94 -4.97 23.01
CA LEU A 515 8.19 -4.76 21.76
C LEU A 515 7.12 -3.66 21.88
N HIS A 516 6.67 -3.31 23.09
CA HIS A 516 5.58 -2.37 23.31
C HIS A 516 4.37 -2.64 22.41
N LEU A 517 3.94 -3.92 22.37
CA LEU A 517 2.92 -4.38 21.43
C LEU A 517 1.58 -3.65 21.63
N GLY A 518 1.27 -3.23 22.85
CA GLY A 518 0.09 -2.43 23.18
C GLY A 518 0.10 -1.10 22.46
N ALA A 519 1.19 -0.35 22.62
CA ALA A 519 1.39 0.91 21.91
C ALA A 519 1.38 0.73 20.38
N LYS A 520 2.00 -0.34 19.87
CA LYS A 520 2.03 -0.64 18.42
C LYS A 520 0.66 -1.05 17.87
N PHE A 521 -0.11 -1.83 18.62
CA PHE A 521 -1.49 -2.18 18.27
C PHE A 521 -2.36 -0.92 18.22
N HIS A 522 -2.26 -0.05 19.23
CA HIS A 522 -2.96 1.22 19.28
C HIS A 522 -2.60 2.14 18.10
N ALA A 523 -1.30 2.33 17.86
CA ALA A 523 -0.81 3.11 16.72
C ALA A 523 -1.34 2.58 15.38
N THR A 524 -1.42 1.26 15.24
CA THR A 524 -1.98 0.62 14.05
C THR A 524 -3.47 0.93 13.86
N LEU A 525 -4.22 1.21 14.92
CA LEU A 525 -5.62 1.63 14.85
C LEU A 525 -5.75 3.13 14.58
N ASP A 526 -5.01 3.97 15.31
CA ASP A 526 -5.04 5.42 15.16
C ASP A 526 -4.60 5.91 13.79
N ASN A 527 -3.63 5.22 13.20
CA ASN A 527 -3.06 5.57 11.92
C ASN A 527 -3.84 4.97 10.74
N ASN A 528 -4.96 4.30 11.02
CA ASN A 528 -5.93 3.83 10.03
C ASN A 528 -6.82 4.94 9.48
N VAL A 529 -6.19 5.98 8.95
CA VAL A 529 -6.93 7.09 8.35
C VAL A 529 -7.31 6.71 6.93
N ASP A 530 -8.58 6.38 6.75
CA ASP A 530 -9.17 6.17 5.44
C ASP A 530 -9.08 7.46 4.62
N ALA A 531 -8.50 7.38 3.41
CA ALA A 531 -8.32 8.52 2.52
C ALA A 531 -9.63 9.24 2.18
N THR A 532 -10.74 8.54 2.31
CA THR A 532 -12.09 8.97 1.95
C THR A 532 -12.76 9.78 3.06
N TYR A 533 -12.27 9.68 4.30
CA TYR A 533 -12.81 10.37 5.48
C TYR A 533 -11.81 11.36 6.11
N THR A 534 -10.84 11.85 5.34
CA THR A 534 -9.88 12.84 5.86
C THR A 534 -10.52 14.21 6.02
N ALA A 535 -10.51 14.73 7.24
CA ALA A 535 -10.89 16.10 7.56
C ALA A 535 -9.64 16.96 7.82
N GLU A 536 -9.79 18.28 7.73
CA GLU A 536 -8.73 19.24 8.05
C GLU A 536 -8.17 19.03 9.47
N ALA A 537 -9.03 18.73 10.44
CA ALA A 537 -8.62 18.41 11.81
C ALA A 537 -7.66 17.21 11.90
N HIS A 538 -7.85 16.17 11.07
CA HIS A 538 -6.92 15.03 11.01
C HIS A 538 -5.55 15.45 10.48
N PHE A 539 -5.52 16.38 9.54
CA PHE A 539 -4.27 16.90 8.98
C PHE A 539 -3.54 17.78 9.99
N VAL A 540 -4.26 18.65 10.72
CA VAL A 540 -3.69 19.43 11.83
C VAL A 540 -3.13 18.53 12.92
N ALA A 541 -3.86 17.48 13.31
CA ALA A 541 -3.38 16.52 14.30
C ALA A 541 -2.08 15.80 13.87
N TRP A 542 -1.94 15.52 12.58
CA TRP A 542 -0.72 14.94 11.99
C TRP A 542 0.47 15.91 12.01
N LEU A 543 0.24 17.20 11.78
CA LEU A 543 1.28 18.23 11.88
C LEU A 543 1.80 18.34 13.33
N SER A 544 0.91 18.26 14.32
CA SER A 544 1.26 18.39 15.75
C SER A 544 1.66 17.07 16.45
N ALA A 545 1.68 15.93 15.74
CA ALA A 545 1.93 14.62 16.35
C ALA A 545 3.37 14.44 16.86
N GLY A 546 4.35 15.16 16.30
CA GLY A 546 5.77 15.06 16.66
C GLY A 546 6.23 16.01 17.78
N GLU A 547 5.41 16.98 18.19
CA GLU A 547 5.80 17.97 19.21
C GLU A 547 5.47 17.55 20.65
N ARG A 548 4.57 16.56 20.81
CA ARG A 548 4.06 16.14 22.12
C ARG A 548 5.05 15.35 22.98
N ASP A 549 6.21 14.97 22.46
CA ASP A 549 7.24 14.27 23.22
C ASP A 549 7.95 15.16 24.27
N GLY A 550 7.60 16.46 24.36
CA GLY A 550 7.99 17.35 25.46
C GLY A 550 6.90 17.60 26.52
N CYS A 551 5.68 17.09 26.34
CA CYS A 551 4.56 17.35 27.25
C CYS A 551 3.82 16.05 27.57
N HIS A 552 4.12 15.47 28.73
CA HIS A 552 3.42 14.30 29.28
C HIS A 552 1.94 14.62 29.53
N CYS A 553 1.08 14.37 28.55
CA CYS A 553 -0.35 14.20 28.76
C CYS A 553 -0.68 12.72 28.64
N THR A 554 -0.83 12.08 29.80
CA THR A 554 -1.36 10.74 29.97
C THR A 554 -2.82 10.72 29.57
N ALA A 555 -3.13 10.18 28.39
CA ALA A 555 -4.48 9.73 28.09
C ALA A 555 -4.71 8.43 28.89
N LYS A 556 -5.37 8.55 30.05
CA LYS A 556 -5.93 7.41 30.78
C LYS A 556 -7.11 6.85 29.97
N PHE A 557 -7.09 5.53 29.73
CA PHE A 557 -8.24 4.76 29.26
C PHE A 557 -9.22 4.47 30.38
#